data_AF-A0A939DLG0-F1
#
_entry.id   AF-A0A939DLG0-F1
#
_cell.length_a   1.000
_cell.length_b   1.000
_cell.length_c   1.000
_cell.angle_alpha   90.00
_cell.angle_beta   90.00
_cell.angle_gamma   90.00
#
_symmetry.space_group_name_H-M   'P 1'
#
loop_
_entity.id
_entity.type
_entity.pdbx_description
1 polymer ?
#
loop_
_entity_poly.entity_id
_entity_poly.type
_entity_poly.pdbx_seq_one_letter_code
_entity_poly.pdbx_strand_id
1 'polypeptide(L)'
;MPNIRKLLLTVLVRLGITKSDSQRLSSIPVSQRLKVAGAAFVALLAVTSTSLTLADNTSTVFLLASMGASAVLLFGLPNSPLAKPWSFAAGHLISAAIGLACSHIIDDLALMAAVTIALTLLAMYVFECMHPPGGATALVPVLASSEQHLGYDFLLYPVALNVLCMLLMAVLLNRLLGASLLSREPVRQDPVHLHQDPSPLKRLGLQPDDLLYALNHYQSVLDVSEQDLEQIYHQAQLHAAQRKIGALLCSDIMSRDLICVAAETPLPTAWQLLRKHKIRLLPVVDAHRELQGVLSLTDFVKEVRVPHYWGFLRQLNRLLLGRQYGKARRSKVEDIMVRQVRTVKESDHIVSLIPQLADQGLHHIPVVNADNRLVGMITQSDLIGALYLSSVHPQPISYA
;
A
#
# COMPACT_ATOMS: atom_id res chain seq x y z
N MET A 1 -12.30 -13.81 -39.11
CA MET A 1 -11.85 -14.23 -37.76
C MET A 1 -11.63 -13.12 -36.69
N PRO A 2 -11.66 -11.79 -36.95
CA PRO A 2 -11.41 -10.79 -35.90
C PRO A 2 -12.60 -10.47 -34.96
N ASN A 3 -13.83 -10.87 -35.30
CA ASN A 3 -15.03 -10.52 -34.52
C ASN A 3 -15.27 -11.38 -33.28
N ILE A 4 -14.84 -12.65 -33.28
CA ILE A 4 -15.03 -13.56 -32.14
C ILE A 4 -14.17 -13.12 -30.95
N ARG A 5 -12.93 -12.70 -31.20
CA ARG A 5 -12.00 -12.24 -30.15
C ARG A 5 -12.49 -10.96 -29.46
N LYS A 6 -13.07 -10.02 -30.21
CA LYS A 6 -13.70 -8.81 -29.65
C LYS A 6 -14.94 -9.14 -28.83
N LEU A 7 -15.81 -10.01 -29.32
CA LEU A 7 -17.00 -10.45 -28.58
C LEU A 7 -16.63 -11.16 -27.27
N LEU A 8 -15.63 -12.05 -27.30
CA LEU A 8 -15.08 -12.72 -26.12
C LEU A 8 -14.50 -11.70 -25.12
N LEU A 9 -13.72 -10.72 -25.59
CA LEU A 9 -13.21 -9.65 -24.75
C LEU A 9 -14.33 -8.81 -24.14
N THR A 10 -15.37 -8.44 -24.89
CA THR A 10 -16.51 -7.67 -24.36
C THR A 10 -17.30 -8.46 -23.32
N VAL A 11 -17.49 -9.77 -23.52
CA VAL A 11 -18.14 -10.66 -22.55
C VAL A 11 -17.27 -10.81 -21.29
N LEU A 12 -15.96 -11.00 -21.43
CA LEU A 12 -15.01 -11.08 -20.31
C LEU A 12 -14.92 -9.77 -19.52
N VAL A 13 -15.02 -8.61 -20.19
CA VAL A 13 -15.09 -7.29 -19.54
C VAL A 13 -16.42 -7.13 -18.78
N ARG A 14 -17.56 -7.51 -19.38
CA ARG A 14 -18.87 -7.44 -18.72
C ARG A 14 -19.02 -8.40 -17.53
N LEU A 15 -18.31 -9.53 -17.56
CA LEU A 15 -18.20 -10.48 -16.44
C LEU A 15 -17.16 -10.05 -15.39
N GLY A 16 -16.50 -8.90 -15.56
CA GLY A 16 -15.51 -8.37 -14.62
C GLY A 16 -14.14 -9.08 -14.64
N ILE A 17 -13.91 -10.02 -15.57
CA ILE A 17 -12.71 -10.86 -15.64
C ILE A 17 -11.51 -10.08 -16.20
N THR A 18 -11.76 -9.05 -17.01
CA THR A 18 -10.69 -8.21 -17.56
C THR A 18 -10.96 -6.73 -17.35
N LYS A 19 -10.70 -6.26 -16.13
CA LYS A 19 -10.28 -4.87 -15.90
C LYS A 19 -8.85 -4.92 -15.38
N SER A 20 -7.93 -4.36 -16.15
CA SER A 20 -6.52 -4.20 -15.78
C SER A 20 -6.44 -3.08 -14.76
N ASP A 21 -6.49 -3.41 -13.47
CA ASP A 21 -5.96 -2.60 -12.37
C ASP A 21 -5.77 -3.51 -11.15
N SER A 22 -4.85 -3.09 -10.26
CA SER A 22 -4.24 -3.68 -9.05
C SER A 22 -4.93 -4.77 -8.18
N GLN A 23 -6.15 -5.21 -8.48
CA GLN A 23 -6.91 -6.23 -7.73
C GLN A 23 -6.80 -7.65 -8.30
N ARG A 24 -5.67 -8.03 -8.91
CA ARG A 24 -5.49 -9.46 -9.20
C ARG A 24 -5.14 -10.19 -7.91
N LEU A 25 -5.90 -11.22 -7.54
CA LEU A 25 -5.45 -12.32 -6.65
C LEU A 25 -4.06 -12.86 -7.06
N SER A 26 -3.64 -12.60 -8.30
CA SER A 26 -2.31 -12.91 -8.83
C SER A 26 -1.15 -12.09 -8.25
N SER A 27 -1.39 -10.99 -7.52
CA SER A 27 -0.33 -10.16 -6.90
C SER A 27 0.17 -10.73 -5.57
N ILE A 28 -0.63 -11.57 -4.90
CA ILE A 28 -0.24 -12.25 -3.66
C ILE A 28 0.83 -13.29 -4.01
N PRO A 29 2.05 -13.27 -3.44
CA PRO A 29 3.07 -14.26 -3.72
C PRO A 29 2.56 -15.68 -3.45
N VAL A 30 2.97 -16.65 -4.29
CA VAL A 30 2.50 -18.04 -4.23
C VAL A 30 2.73 -18.65 -2.84
N SER A 31 3.82 -18.28 -2.17
CA SER A 31 4.11 -18.70 -0.80
C SER A 31 3.03 -18.27 0.20
N GLN A 32 2.47 -17.06 0.08
CA GLN A 32 1.36 -16.61 0.92
C GLN A 32 0.06 -17.33 0.58
N ARG A 33 -0.22 -17.59 -0.70
CA ARG A 33 -1.41 -18.37 -1.10
C ARG A 33 -1.37 -19.79 -0.55
N LEU A 34 -0.21 -20.43 -0.59
CA LEU A 34 0.00 -21.76 0.00
C LEU A 34 -0.15 -21.74 1.52
N LYS A 35 0.31 -20.68 2.21
CA LYS A 35 0.08 -20.50 3.64
C LYS A 35 -1.40 -20.37 3.99
N VAL A 36 -2.16 -19.57 3.23
CA VAL A 36 -3.61 -19.41 3.41
C VAL A 36 -4.34 -20.73 3.20
N ALA A 37 -4.04 -21.43 2.10
CA ALA A 37 -4.63 -22.73 1.81
C ALA A 37 -4.28 -23.77 2.88
N GLY A 38 -3.02 -23.80 3.33
CA GLY A 38 -2.58 -24.66 4.43
C GLY A 38 -3.27 -24.33 5.76
N ALA A 39 -3.46 -23.05 6.07
CA ALA A 39 -4.16 -22.63 7.28
C ALA A 39 -5.63 -23.07 7.27
N ALA A 40 -6.33 -22.86 6.15
CA ALA A 40 -7.70 -23.31 5.95
C ALA A 40 -7.81 -24.85 6.07
N PHE A 41 -6.86 -25.59 5.48
CA PHE A 41 -6.80 -27.04 5.59
C PHE A 41 -6.64 -27.50 7.04
N VAL A 42 -5.66 -26.96 7.78
CA VAL A 42 -5.41 -27.33 9.18
C VAL A 42 -6.62 -26.99 10.06
N ALA A 43 -7.26 -25.84 9.83
CA ALA A 43 -8.44 -25.45 10.59
C ALA A 43 -9.65 -26.35 10.34
N LEU A 44 -9.98 -26.62 9.08
CA LEU A 44 -11.09 -27.52 8.76
C LEU A 44 -10.80 -28.95 9.24
N LEU A 45 -9.56 -29.42 9.13
CA LEU A 45 -9.16 -30.72 9.67
C LEU A 45 -9.38 -30.77 11.18
N ALA A 46 -8.94 -29.76 11.92
CA ALA A 46 -9.12 -29.70 13.37
C ALA A 46 -10.60 -29.66 13.79
N VAL A 47 -11.43 -28.89 13.09
CA VAL A 47 -12.88 -28.84 13.32
C VAL A 47 -13.51 -30.22 13.06
N THR A 48 -13.11 -30.87 11.97
CA THR A 48 -13.64 -32.19 11.62
C THR A 48 -13.20 -33.25 12.63
N SER A 49 -11.92 -33.24 13.03
CA SER A 49 -11.39 -34.17 14.04
C SER A 49 -12.05 -33.98 15.41
N THR A 50 -12.23 -32.72 15.86
CA THR A 50 -12.91 -32.43 17.13
C THR A 50 -14.39 -32.84 17.09
N SER A 51 -15.08 -32.59 15.97
CA SER A 51 -16.45 -33.05 15.77
C SER A 51 -16.56 -34.58 15.77
N LEU A 52 -15.57 -35.30 15.21
CA LEU A 52 -15.54 -36.77 15.21
C LEU A 52 -15.30 -37.35 16.60
N THR A 53 -14.47 -36.71 17.43
CA THR A 53 -14.18 -37.20 18.78
C THR A 53 -15.30 -36.95 19.79
N LEU A 54 -16.12 -35.92 19.55
CA LEU A 54 -17.24 -35.56 20.42
C LEU A 54 -18.58 -36.15 19.95
N ALA A 55 -18.63 -36.69 18.74
CA ALA A 55 -19.81 -37.41 18.27
C ALA A 55 -19.89 -38.78 18.97
N ASP A 56 -20.77 -38.90 19.96
CA ASP A 56 -21.17 -40.20 20.49
C ASP A 56 -21.82 -41.04 19.38
N ASN A 57 -21.82 -42.38 19.52
CA ASN A 57 -22.17 -43.42 18.52
C ASN A 57 -23.53 -43.29 17.78
N THR A 58 -24.28 -42.21 17.97
CA THR A 58 -25.44 -41.82 17.14
C THR A 58 -24.98 -40.85 16.04
N SER A 59 -24.32 -41.45 15.05
CA SER A 59 -24.09 -40.99 13.67
C SER A 59 -24.57 -39.58 13.32
N THR A 60 -23.70 -38.57 13.41
CA THR A 60 -23.62 -37.49 12.41
C THR A 60 -22.37 -36.65 12.66
N VAL A 61 -21.44 -36.69 11.70
CA VAL A 61 -20.30 -35.77 11.66
C VAL A 61 -20.84 -34.41 11.21
N PHE A 62 -20.81 -33.40 12.08
CA PHE A 62 -21.35 -32.09 11.76
C PHE A 62 -20.24 -31.07 11.50
N LEU A 63 -19.50 -31.28 10.41
CA LEU A 63 -18.83 -30.16 9.77
C LEU A 63 -19.90 -29.40 8.98
N LEU A 64 -20.28 -28.22 9.47
CA LEU A 64 -21.22 -27.37 8.74
C LEU A 64 -20.59 -26.94 7.41
N ALA A 65 -21.30 -27.12 6.29
CA ALA A 65 -20.81 -26.71 4.97
C ALA A 65 -20.39 -25.22 4.92
N SER A 66 -21.02 -24.40 5.76
CA SER A 66 -20.68 -22.98 5.93
C SER A 66 -19.24 -22.75 6.40
N MET A 67 -18.63 -23.68 7.15
CA MET A 67 -17.26 -23.53 7.66
C MET A 67 -16.22 -23.44 6.54
N GLY A 68 -16.47 -24.08 5.39
CA GLY A 68 -15.61 -23.93 4.22
C GLY A 68 -15.58 -22.49 3.70
N ALA A 69 -16.75 -21.86 3.59
CA ALA A 69 -16.85 -20.46 3.18
C ALA A 69 -16.30 -19.50 4.26
N SER A 70 -16.50 -19.80 5.54
CA SER A 70 -15.91 -19.04 6.64
C SER A 70 -14.39 -19.12 6.66
N ALA A 71 -13.80 -20.28 6.32
CA ALA A 71 -12.35 -20.43 6.20
C ALA A 71 -11.77 -19.52 5.09
N VAL A 72 -12.49 -19.36 3.97
CA VAL A 72 -12.07 -18.42 2.91
C VAL A 72 -12.03 -16.98 3.43
N LEU A 73 -13.01 -16.56 4.23
CA LEU A 73 -13.01 -15.21 4.81
C LEU A 73 -11.94 -15.06 5.90
N LEU A 74 -11.87 -16.00 6.86
CA LEU A 74 -10.97 -15.92 8.01
C LEU A 74 -9.49 -15.99 7.62
N PHE A 75 -9.14 -16.78 6.59
CA PHE A 75 -7.74 -16.97 6.18
C PHE A 75 -7.40 -16.26 4.87
N GLY A 76 -8.36 -16.17 3.93
CA GLY A 76 -8.15 -15.54 2.63
C GLY A 76 -8.36 -14.02 2.63
N LEU A 77 -9.25 -13.51 3.51
CA LEU A 77 -9.55 -12.09 3.65
C LEU A 77 -9.59 -11.66 5.15
N PRO A 78 -8.52 -11.92 5.93
CA PRO A 78 -8.52 -11.73 7.38
C PRO A 78 -8.76 -10.28 7.83
N ASN A 79 -8.45 -9.31 6.95
CA ASN A 79 -8.65 -7.89 7.22
C ASN A 79 -10.08 -7.40 6.90
N SER A 80 -10.92 -8.25 6.31
CA SER A 80 -12.30 -7.90 6.01
C SER A 80 -13.10 -7.70 7.31
N PRO A 81 -13.98 -6.68 7.40
CA PRO A 81 -14.90 -6.54 8.53
C PRO A 81 -15.80 -7.78 8.72
N LEU A 82 -16.03 -8.56 7.65
CA LEU A 82 -16.81 -9.80 7.67
C LEU A 82 -16.07 -10.98 8.32
N ALA A 83 -14.75 -10.87 8.49
CA ALA A 83 -13.90 -11.86 9.13
C ALA A 83 -13.60 -11.53 10.61
N LYS A 84 -14.13 -10.41 11.14
CA LYS A 84 -13.99 -10.06 12.57
C LYS A 84 -14.57 -11.17 13.45
N PRO A 85 -14.01 -11.42 14.65
CA PRO A 85 -14.49 -12.46 15.55
C PRO A 85 -15.99 -12.34 15.90
N TRP A 86 -16.47 -11.10 16.10
CA TRP A 86 -17.89 -10.83 16.36
C TRP A 86 -18.77 -11.24 15.17
N SER A 87 -18.45 -10.75 13.97
CA SER A 87 -19.18 -11.07 12.75
C SER A 87 -19.23 -12.57 12.51
N PHE A 88 -18.10 -13.27 12.64
CA PHE A 88 -18.05 -14.72 12.50
C PHE A 88 -18.90 -15.45 13.56
N ALA A 89 -18.69 -15.17 14.85
CA ALA A 89 -19.35 -15.91 15.92
C ALA A 89 -20.85 -15.61 16.00
N ALA A 90 -21.23 -14.34 16.14
CA ALA A 90 -22.62 -13.93 16.23
C ALA A 90 -23.35 -14.20 14.91
N GLY A 91 -22.69 -14.01 13.76
CA GLY A 91 -23.26 -14.31 12.45
C GLY A 91 -23.68 -15.76 12.32
N HIS A 92 -22.90 -16.74 12.79
CA HIS A 92 -23.31 -18.15 12.78
C HIS A 92 -24.35 -18.49 13.84
N LEU A 93 -24.16 -18.02 15.08
CA LEU A 93 -25.04 -18.38 16.21
C LEU A 93 -26.45 -17.81 16.05
N ILE A 94 -26.58 -16.54 15.66
CA ILE A 94 -27.88 -15.89 15.43
C ILE A 94 -28.58 -16.53 14.23
N SER A 95 -27.84 -16.78 13.14
CA SER A 95 -28.36 -17.50 11.97
C SER A 95 -28.92 -18.87 12.32
N ALA A 96 -28.17 -19.67 13.08
CA ALA A 96 -28.59 -20.98 13.53
C ALA A 96 -29.86 -20.91 14.39
N ALA A 97 -29.94 -19.94 15.31
CA ALA A 97 -31.09 -19.75 16.17
C ALA A 97 -32.35 -19.39 15.37
N ILE A 98 -32.23 -18.50 14.38
CA ILE A 98 -33.34 -18.10 13.50
C ILE A 98 -33.80 -19.27 12.65
N GLY A 99 -32.86 -20.01 12.05
CA GLY A 99 -33.15 -21.22 11.26
C GLY A 99 -33.89 -22.28 12.08
N LEU A 100 -33.43 -22.52 13.30
CA LEU A 100 -34.08 -23.46 14.23
C LEU A 100 -35.49 -22.98 14.57
N ALA A 101 -35.66 -21.72 14.95
CA ALA A 101 -36.97 -21.17 15.29
C ALA A 101 -37.95 -21.27 14.11
N CYS A 102 -37.53 -20.92 12.89
CA CYS A 102 -38.38 -21.00 11.71
C CYS A 102 -38.76 -22.45 11.38
N SER A 103 -37.83 -23.40 11.57
CA SER A 103 -38.09 -24.82 11.31
C SER A 103 -39.19 -25.41 12.17
N HIS A 104 -39.43 -24.87 13.36
CA HIS A 104 -40.50 -25.33 14.26
C HIS A 104 -41.85 -24.61 14.06
N ILE A 105 -41.89 -23.55 13.25
CA ILE A 105 -43.07 -22.66 13.11
C ILE A 105 -43.70 -22.76 11.73
N ILE A 106 -42.91 -22.99 10.68
CA ILE A 106 -43.36 -22.92 9.29
C ILE A 106 -43.22 -24.30 8.65
N ASP A 107 -44.31 -24.85 8.11
CA ASP A 107 -44.31 -26.20 7.51
C ASP A 107 -43.86 -26.20 6.03
N ASP A 108 -44.23 -25.16 5.25
CA ASP A 108 -43.88 -25.09 3.83
C ASP A 108 -42.39 -24.78 3.63
N LEU A 109 -41.66 -25.70 3.01
CA LEU A 109 -40.20 -25.61 2.86
C LEU A 109 -39.73 -24.35 2.13
N ALA A 110 -40.42 -23.96 1.05
CA ALA A 110 -40.03 -22.81 0.24
C ALA A 110 -40.22 -21.51 1.02
N LEU A 111 -41.36 -21.37 1.70
CA LEU A 111 -41.67 -20.24 2.56
C LEU A 111 -40.72 -20.19 3.77
N MET A 112 -40.49 -21.33 4.42
CA MET A 112 -39.59 -21.46 5.57
C MET A 112 -38.17 -21.01 5.22
N ALA A 113 -37.62 -21.47 4.09
CA ALA A 113 -36.29 -21.07 3.63
C ALA A 113 -36.22 -19.56 3.32
N ALA A 114 -37.22 -19.03 2.61
CA ALA A 114 -37.25 -17.61 2.25
C ALA A 114 -37.35 -16.71 3.49
N VAL A 115 -38.24 -17.03 4.43
CA VAL A 115 -38.41 -16.29 5.69
C VAL A 115 -37.16 -16.39 6.55
N THR A 116 -36.57 -17.59 6.66
CA THR A 116 -35.34 -17.81 7.42
C THR A 116 -34.20 -16.91 6.93
N ILE A 117 -33.96 -16.86 5.61
CA ILE A 117 -32.90 -16.03 5.04
C ILE A 117 -33.22 -14.54 5.21
N ALA A 118 -34.46 -14.12 5.01
CA ALA A 118 -34.87 -12.72 5.19
C ALA A 118 -34.64 -12.25 6.64
N LEU A 119 -35.09 -13.03 7.63
CA LEU A 119 -34.89 -12.74 9.04
C LEU A 119 -33.40 -12.80 9.44
N THR A 120 -32.67 -13.77 8.91
CA THR A 120 -31.22 -13.90 9.16
C THR A 120 -30.46 -12.67 8.66
N LEU A 121 -30.73 -12.23 7.44
CA LEU A 121 -30.13 -11.02 6.88
C LEU A 121 -30.49 -9.79 7.69
N LEU A 122 -31.77 -9.62 8.04
CA LEU A 122 -32.24 -8.51 8.88
C LEU A 122 -31.51 -8.50 10.24
N ALA A 123 -31.42 -9.64 10.91
CA ALA A 123 -30.73 -9.74 12.19
C ALA A 123 -29.24 -9.42 12.07
N MET A 124 -28.56 -9.93 11.04
CA MET A 124 -27.16 -9.60 10.78
C MET A 124 -26.93 -8.11 10.56
N TYR A 125 -27.85 -7.41 9.91
CA TYR A 125 -27.80 -5.95 9.76
C TYR A 125 -27.99 -5.24 11.10
N VAL A 126 -28.99 -5.65 11.89
CA VAL A 126 -29.32 -5.01 13.18
C VAL A 126 -28.21 -5.21 14.21
N PHE A 127 -27.60 -6.39 14.27
CA PHE A 127 -26.55 -6.73 15.23
C PHE A 127 -25.13 -6.47 14.71
N GLU A 128 -25.01 -5.88 13.51
CA GLU A 128 -23.74 -5.59 12.83
C GLU A 128 -22.79 -6.80 12.76
N CYS A 129 -23.36 -8.00 12.65
CA CYS A 129 -22.64 -9.27 12.67
C CYS A 129 -22.71 -9.96 11.31
N MET A 130 -22.60 -9.19 10.23
CA MET A 130 -22.72 -9.72 8.87
C MET A 130 -21.61 -10.72 8.57
N HIS A 131 -22.02 -11.97 8.35
CA HIS A 131 -21.14 -13.05 7.94
C HIS A 131 -21.91 -13.94 6.95
N PRO A 132 -21.72 -13.74 5.64
CA PRO A 132 -22.50 -14.44 4.61
C PRO A 132 -22.57 -15.97 4.76
N PRO A 133 -21.51 -16.68 5.20
CA PRO A 133 -21.60 -18.11 5.50
C PRO A 133 -22.64 -18.48 6.55
N GLY A 134 -22.98 -17.57 7.46
CA GLY A 134 -24.05 -17.75 8.45
C GLY A 134 -25.42 -18.00 7.80
N GLY A 135 -25.70 -17.42 6.63
CA GLY A 135 -26.93 -17.72 5.88
C GLY A 135 -27.04 -19.21 5.51
N ALA A 136 -25.93 -19.85 5.15
CA ALA A 136 -25.91 -21.30 4.92
C ALA A 136 -26.10 -22.09 6.21
N THR A 137 -25.59 -21.60 7.35
CA THR A 137 -25.86 -22.20 8.67
C THR A 137 -27.34 -22.11 9.06
N ALA A 138 -28.02 -20.99 8.77
CA ALA A 138 -29.44 -20.81 9.04
C ALA A 138 -30.32 -21.83 8.30
N LEU A 139 -29.90 -22.26 7.10
CA LEU A 139 -30.66 -23.22 6.31
C LEU A 139 -30.50 -24.67 6.76
N VAL A 140 -29.55 -24.99 7.64
CA VAL A 140 -29.33 -26.39 8.06
C VAL A 140 -30.56 -26.96 8.80
N PRO A 141 -31.14 -26.31 9.81
CA PRO A 141 -32.40 -26.80 10.42
C PRO A 141 -33.58 -26.80 9.46
N VAL A 142 -33.65 -25.84 8.54
CA VAL A 142 -34.70 -25.73 7.52
C VAL A 142 -34.68 -26.93 6.57
N LEU A 143 -33.49 -27.37 6.15
CA LEU A 143 -33.36 -28.52 5.26
C LEU A 143 -33.51 -29.85 6.01
N ALA A 144 -33.17 -29.89 7.30
CA ALA A 144 -33.33 -31.09 8.12
C ALA A 144 -34.79 -31.35 8.54
N SER A 145 -35.64 -30.32 8.58
CA SER A 145 -37.03 -30.42 9.05
C SER A 145 -37.89 -31.40 8.24
N SER A 146 -37.50 -31.74 7.01
CA SER A 146 -38.19 -32.73 6.19
C SER A 146 -38.05 -34.17 6.69
N GLU A 147 -36.97 -34.48 7.43
CA GLU A 147 -36.74 -35.81 8.01
C GLU A 147 -36.99 -35.79 9.52
N GLN A 148 -36.37 -34.86 10.24
CA GLN A 148 -36.53 -34.70 11.68
C GLN A 148 -36.20 -33.26 12.09
N HIS A 149 -37.06 -32.68 12.93
CA HIS A 149 -36.78 -31.38 13.52
C HIS A 149 -35.56 -31.46 14.45
N LEU A 150 -34.57 -30.61 14.20
CA LEU A 150 -33.40 -30.50 15.06
C LEU A 150 -33.80 -29.90 16.42
N GLY A 151 -33.17 -30.41 17.48
CA GLY A 151 -33.32 -29.87 18.83
C GLY A 151 -32.45 -28.64 19.07
N TYR A 152 -32.64 -27.99 20.21
CA TYR A 152 -31.79 -26.87 20.65
C TYR A 152 -30.32 -27.25 20.81
N ASP A 153 -30.04 -28.54 20.97
CA ASP A 153 -28.67 -29.06 20.98
C ASP A 153 -27.90 -28.63 19.74
N PHE A 154 -28.55 -28.45 18.57
CA PHE A 154 -27.92 -27.94 17.34
C PHE A 154 -27.12 -26.64 17.53
N LEU A 155 -27.59 -25.74 18.39
CA LEU A 155 -26.90 -24.48 18.68
C LEU A 155 -25.59 -24.70 19.42
N LEU A 156 -25.60 -25.59 20.41
CA LEU A 156 -24.43 -25.91 21.24
C LEU A 156 -23.48 -26.88 20.51
N TYR A 157 -24.07 -27.92 19.94
CA TYR A 157 -23.47 -28.97 19.14
C TYR A 157 -24.32 -29.15 17.87
N PRO A 158 -23.90 -28.70 16.67
CA PRO A 158 -22.53 -28.47 16.24
C PRO A 158 -22.07 -27.00 16.10
N VAL A 159 -22.99 -26.03 16.12
CA VAL A 159 -22.67 -24.67 15.67
C VAL A 159 -21.65 -23.98 16.57
N ALA A 160 -21.90 -23.89 17.88
CA ALA A 160 -20.98 -23.23 18.80
C ALA A 160 -19.62 -23.94 18.86
N LEU A 161 -19.59 -25.27 18.79
CA LEU A 161 -18.34 -26.06 18.75
C LEU A 161 -17.51 -25.74 17.50
N ASN A 162 -18.12 -25.75 16.31
CA ASN A 162 -17.43 -25.42 15.06
C ASN A 162 -16.87 -23.99 15.10
N VAL A 163 -17.68 -23.02 15.56
CA VAL A 163 -17.29 -21.61 15.71
C VAL A 163 -16.12 -21.48 16.69
N LEU A 164 -16.20 -22.11 17.87
CA LEU A 164 -15.15 -22.04 18.88
C LEU A 164 -13.85 -22.64 18.36
N CYS A 165 -13.90 -23.83 17.74
CA CYS A 165 -12.72 -24.49 17.19
C CYS A 165 -12.08 -23.65 16.07
N MET A 166 -12.89 -23.12 15.14
CA MET A 166 -12.41 -22.22 14.09
C MET A 166 -11.77 -20.95 14.64
N LEU A 167 -12.37 -20.30 15.65
CA LEU A 167 -11.79 -19.10 16.28
C LEU A 167 -10.46 -19.40 16.96
N LEU A 168 -10.39 -20.48 17.75
CA LEU A 168 -9.16 -20.90 18.40
C LEU A 168 -8.07 -21.19 17.39
N MET A 169 -8.41 -21.88 16.29
CA MET A 169 -7.46 -22.17 15.24
C MET A 169 -7.05 -20.94 14.44
N ALA A 170 -7.97 -20.01 14.18
CA ALA A 170 -7.66 -18.73 13.54
C ALA A 170 -6.67 -17.93 14.40
N VAL A 171 -6.89 -17.85 15.72
CA VAL A 171 -5.96 -17.19 16.64
C VAL A 171 -4.61 -17.92 16.69
N LEU A 172 -4.61 -19.25 16.79
CA LEU A 172 -3.40 -20.06 16.88
C LEU A 172 -2.56 -19.97 15.61
N LEU A 173 -3.16 -20.20 14.44
CA LEU A 173 -2.48 -20.14 13.15
C LEU A 173 -1.99 -18.73 12.84
N ASN A 174 -2.73 -17.69 13.21
CA ASN A 174 -2.27 -16.32 13.07
C ASN A 174 -1.02 -16.04 13.95
N ARG A 175 -0.95 -16.64 15.15
CA ARG A 175 0.26 -16.57 16.00
C ARG A 175 1.43 -17.39 15.43
N LEU A 176 1.18 -18.59 14.92
CA LEU A 176 2.22 -19.52 14.45
C LEU A 176 2.78 -19.18 13.06
N LEU A 177 1.95 -18.74 12.13
CA LEU A 177 2.37 -18.39 10.76
C LEU A 177 3.05 -17.02 10.69
N GLY A 178 3.18 -16.34 11.84
CA GLY A 178 3.68 -15.00 11.99
C GLY A 178 2.70 -13.97 11.42
N ALA A 179 2.79 -12.73 11.90
CA ALA A 179 2.00 -11.58 11.44
C ALA A 179 2.12 -11.26 9.92
N SER A 180 2.76 -12.12 9.12
CA SER A 180 3.00 -11.98 7.68
C SER A 180 1.79 -12.31 6.79
N LEU A 181 0.69 -12.86 7.33
CA LEU A 181 -0.61 -12.91 6.62
C LEU A 181 -1.36 -11.57 6.74
N LEU A 182 -0.95 -10.74 7.68
CA LEU A 182 -1.49 -9.42 7.97
C LEU A 182 -0.43 -8.43 7.51
N SER A 183 -0.40 -8.10 6.22
CA SER A 183 0.45 -7.01 5.73
C SER A 183 -0.03 -5.67 6.32
N ARG A 184 0.24 -5.43 7.59
CA ARG A 184 0.48 -4.09 8.09
C ARG A 184 1.88 -3.78 7.58
N GLU A 185 1.98 -3.11 6.43
CA GLU A 185 3.26 -2.48 6.06
C GLU A 185 3.72 -1.74 7.33
N PRO A 186 4.95 -1.99 7.81
CA PRO A 186 5.46 -1.23 8.94
C PRO A 186 5.31 0.24 8.60
N VAL A 187 4.88 1.06 9.57
CA VAL A 187 4.94 2.53 9.43
C VAL A 187 6.37 2.82 9.03
N ARG A 188 6.59 3.14 7.76
CA ARG A 188 7.92 3.43 7.24
C ARG A 188 8.36 4.66 8.01
N GLN A 189 9.27 4.46 8.96
CA GLN A 189 10.05 5.54 9.53
C GLN A 189 10.59 6.36 8.37
N ASP A 190 10.60 7.68 8.51
CA ASP A 190 11.16 8.56 7.50
C ASP A 190 12.58 8.07 7.16
N PRO A 191 12.78 7.47 5.97
CA PRO A 191 14.05 6.82 5.65
C PRO A 191 15.17 7.83 5.46
N VAL A 192 14.81 9.11 5.33
CA VAL A 192 15.74 10.21 5.05
C VAL A 192 16.19 10.84 6.35
N HIS A 193 15.25 11.17 7.23
CA HIS A 193 15.57 12.02 8.38
C HIS A 193 15.80 11.28 9.70
N LEU A 194 15.62 9.94 9.72
CA LEU A 194 15.99 9.05 10.83
C LEU A 194 15.53 9.54 12.21
N HIS A 195 14.40 10.23 12.25
CA HIS A 195 13.73 10.68 13.46
C HIS A 195 12.30 10.16 13.52
N GLN A 196 11.69 10.24 14.69
CA GLN A 196 10.33 9.72 14.93
C GLN A 196 9.23 10.67 14.44
N ASP A 197 9.59 11.89 14.07
CA ASP A 197 8.66 12.89 13.52
C ASP A 197 8.17 12.46 12.12
N PRO A 198 6.86 12.51 11.81
CA PRO A 198 6.35 12.26 10.47
C PRO A 198 6.98 13.16 9.41
N SER A 199 6.98 12.68 8.16
CA SER A 199 7.51 13.45 7.03
C SER A 199 6.78 14.81 6.87
N PRO A 200 7.42 15.83 6.28
CA PRO A 200 6.82 17.15 6.10
C PRO A 200 5.43 17.10 5.44
N LEU A 201 5.24 16.25 4.43
CA LEU A 201 3.93 16.09 3.78
C LEU A 201 2.88 15.46 4.71
N LYS A 202 3.26 14.48 5.54
CA LYS A 202 2.35 13.87 6.51
C LYS A 202 1.94 14.83 7.63
N ARG A 203 2.80 15.78 8.00
CA ARG A 203 2.50 16.78 9.03
C ARG A 203 1.47 17.82 8.61
N LEU A 204 1.50 18.21 7.34
CA LEU A 204 0.61 19.24 6.78
C LEU A 204 -0.65 18.65 6.13
N GLY A 205 -0.61 17.35 5.84
CA GLY A 205 -1.72 16.59 5.27
C GLY A 205 -2.73 16.12 6.32
N LEU A 206 -3.63 15.24 5.87
CA LEU A 206 -4.64 14.62 6.71
C LEU A 206 -3.98 13.57 7.61
N GLN A 207 -4.15 13.69 8.93
CA GLN A 207 -3.54 12.76 9.86
C GLN A 207 -4.35 11.47 9.95
N PRO A 208 -3.73 10.33 10.33
CA PRO A 208 -4.46 9.07 10.51
C PRO A 208 -5.68 9.22 11.44
N ASP A 209 -5.55 10.03 12.50
CA ASP A 209 -6.63 10.29 13.45
C ASP A 209 -7.82 11.04 12.82
N ASP A 210 -7.56 11.92 11.86
CA ASP A 210 -8.62 12.63 11.12
C ASP A 210 -9.43 11.65 10.25
N LEU A 211 -8.74 10.68 9.64
CA LEU A 211 -9.36 9.65 8.82
C LEU A 211 -10.20 8.69 9.68
N LEU A 212 -9.68 8.28 10.82
CA LEU A 212 -10.40 7.44 11.79
C LEU A 212 -11.62 8.16 12.35
N TYR A 213 -11.51 9.45 12.69
CA TYR A 213 -12.65 10.26 13.09
C TYR A 213 -13.72 10.29 12.00
N ALA A 214 -13.34 10.55 10.74
CA ALA A 214 -14.26 10.59 9.60
C ALA A 214 -14.93 9.22 9.36
N LEU A 215 -14.17 8.12 9.43
CA LEU A 215 -14.70 6.76 9.28
C LEU A 215 -15.72 6.41 10.38
N ASN A 216 -15.45 6.81 11.62
CA ASN A 216 -16.37 6.55 12.74
C ASN A 216 -17.66 7.36 12.66
N HIS A 217 -17.65 8.52 11.99
CA HIS A 217 -18.83 9.36 11.78
C HIS A 217 -19.50 9.15 10.42
N TYR A 218 -18.92 8.30 9.57
CA TYR A 218 -19.48 7.98 8.28
C TYR A 218 -20.64 6.99 8.46
N GLN A 219 -21.84 7.39 8.04
CA GLN A 219 -23.10 6.71 8.34
C GLN A 219 -23.31 5.38 7.58
N SER A 220 -22.29 4.85 6.90
CA SER A 220 -22.39 3.59 6.16
C SER A 220 -21.09 2.81 6.22
N VAL A 221 -21.17 1.49 6.07
CA VAL A 221 -19.99 0.63 6.08
C VAL A 221 -19.19 0.83 4.80
N LEU A 222 -17.95 1.33 4.93
CA LEU A 222 -17.01 1.47 3.83
C LEU A 222 -16.17 0.17 3.73
N ASP A 223 -16.31 -0.59 2.66
CA ASP A 223 -15.51 -1.82 2.41
C ASP A 223 -14.16 -1.47 1.76
N VAL A 224 -13.38 -0.63 2.44
CA VAL A 224 -12.06 -0.17 1.99
C VAL A 224 -11.14 -0.12 3.21
N SER A 225 -9.88 -0.56 3.07
CA SER A 225 -8.93 -0.48 4.19
C SER A 225 -8.53 0.98 4.47
N GLU A 226 -8.13 1.28 5.70
CA GLU A 226 -7.64 2.62 6.10
C GLU A 226 -6.49 3.09 5.19
N GLN A 227 -5.57 2.18 4.85
CA GLN A 227 -4.41 2.47 3.99
C GLN A 227 -4.82 2.78 2.55
N ASP A 228 -5.77 2.03 2.00
CA ASP A 228 -6.28 2.29 0.65
C ASP A 228 -6.96 3.65 0.58
N LEU A 229 -7.71 4.01 1.63
CA LEU A 229 -8.37 5.31 1.72
C LEU A 229 -7.36 6.46 1.85
N GLU A 230 -6.31 6.31 2.69
CA GLU A 230 -5.20 7.26 2.79
C GLU A 230 -4.53 7.47 1.41
N GLN A 231 -4.26 6.38 0.68
CA GLN A 231 -3.64 6.44 -0.64
C GLN A 231 -4.52 7.12 -1.69
N ILE A 232 -5.82 6.77 -1.75
CA ILE A 232 -6.79 7.40 -2.66
C ILE A 232 -6.88 8.90 -2.38
N TYR A 233 -6.98 9.27 -1.10
CA TYR A 233 -7.06 10.66 -0.69
C TYR A 233 -5.80 11.45 -1.05
N HIS A 234 -4.61 10.89 -0.78
CA HIS A 234 -3.33 11.53 -1.15
C HIS A 234 -3.23 11.78 -2.66
N GLN A 235 -3.65 10.82 -3.49
CA GLN A 235 -3.70 11.03 -4.95
C GLN A 235 -4.70 12.11 -5.35
N ALA A 236 -5.88 12.14 -4.73
CA ALA A 236 -6.87 13.19 -4.96
C ALA A 236 -6.34 14.58 -4.58
N GLN A 237 -5.61 14.70 -3.45
CA GLN A 237 -4.96 15.94 -3.04
C GLN A 237 -3.91 16.42 -4.04
N LEU A 238 -3.02 15.53 -4.52
CA LEU A 238 -2.04 15.87 -5.55
C LEU A 238 -2.71 16.37 -6.83
N HIS A 239 -3.77 15.69 -7.27
CA HIS A 239 -4.53 16.11 -8.45
C HIS A 239 -5.26 17.44 -8.24
N ALA A 240 -5.84 17.68 -7.05
CA ALA A 240 -6.44 18.96 -6.71
C ALA A 240 -5.39 20.09 -6.62
N ALA A 241 -4.21 19.80 -6.09
CA ALA A 241 -3.09 20.73 -6.02
C ALA A 241 -2.58 21.10 -7.42
N GLN A 242 -2.51 20.15 -8.36
CA GLN A 242 -2.23 20.44 -9.77
C GLN A 242 -3.24 21.42 -10.38
N ARG A 243 -4.53 21.29 -10.05
CA ARG A 243 -5.54 22.25 -10.50
C ARG A 243 -5.40 23.63 -9.84
N LYS A 244 -5.03 23.70 -8.56
CA LYS A 244 -4.96 24.96 -7.78
C LYS A 244 -3.66 25.75 -7.97
N ILE A 245 -2.52 25.07 -8.00
CA ILE A 245 -1.18 25.67 -8.12
C ILE A 245 -0.90 26.09 -9.59
N GLY A 246 -1.80 25.73 -10.51
CA GLY A 246 -1.71 26.07 -11.92
C GLY A 246 -0.81 25.11 -12.68
N ALA A 247 -0.89 25.17 -14.00
CA ALA A 247 -0.15 24.34 -14.93
C ALA A 247 1.36 24.65 -14.97
N LEU A 248 1.94 25.15 -13.89
CA LEU A 248 3.38 25.43 -13.80
C LEU A 248 4.14 24.14 -14.07
N LEU A 249 4.98 24.22 -15.09
CA LEU A 249 5.83 23.15 -15.55
C LEU A 249 7.22 23.31 -14.94
N CYS A 250 7.97 22.21 -14.91
CA CYS A 250 9.38 22.23 -14.56
C CYS A 250 10.15 23.29 -15.38
N SER A 251 9.79 23.46 -16.66
CA SER A 251 10.41 24.45 -17.56
C SER A 251 10.25 25.92 -17.15
N ASP A 252 9.24 26.23 -16.32
CA ASP A 252 8.93 27.58 -15.85
C ASP A 252 9.80 28.00 -14.66
N ILE A 253 10.28 27.02 -13.88
CA ILE A 253 11.02 27.26 -12.63
C ILE A 253 12.47 26.77 -12.68
N MET A 254 12.84 25.97 -13.68
CA MET A 254 14.20 25.44 -13.80
C MET A 254 15.23 26.52 -14.11
N SER A 255 16.38 26.43 -13.48
CA SER A 255 17.55 27.19 -13.89
C SER A 255 18.12 26.60 -15.18
N ARG A 256 18.41 27.47 -16.15
CA ARG A 256 18.94 27.12 -17.49
C ARG A 256 20.43 27.38 -17.63
N ASP A 257 21.01 28.18 -16.74
CA ASP A 257 22.44 28.45 -16.71
C ASP A 257 23.17 27.32 -15.97
N LEU A 258 23.38 26.21 -16.67
CA LEU A 258 23.90 24.98 -16.11
C LEU A 258 25.42 24.93 -16.18
N ILE A 259 26.02 24.60 -15.04
CA ILE A 259 27.45 24.29 -14.94
C ILE A 259 27.59 22.79 -14.92
N CYS A 260 28.06 22.22 -16.02
CA CYS A 260 28.22 20.79 -16.19
C CYS A 260 29.70 20.41 -16.35
N VAL A 261 30.00 19.13 -16.12
CA VAL A 261 31.33 18.55 -16.32
C VAL A 261 31.23 17.28 -17.16
N ALA A 262 32.30 16.93 -17.87
CA ALA A 262 32.40 15.61 -18.51
C ALA A 262 32.84 14.55 -17.49
N ALA A 263 32.49 13.28 -17.75
CA ALA A 263 32.90 12.12 -16.94
C ALA A 263 34.43 12.06 -16.72
N GLU A 264 35.19 12.48 -17.73
CA GLU A 264 36.65 12.50 -17.77
C GLU A 264 37.29 13.67 -17.01
N THR A 265 36.48 14.61 -16.52
CA THR A 265 36.98 15.82 -15.86
C THR A 265 37.75 15.44 -14.59
N PRO A 266 38.94 16.02 -14.34
CA PRO A 266 39.66 15.79 -13.08
C PRO A 266 38.85 16.29 -11.88
N LEU A 267 38.80 15.50 -10.80
CA LEU A 267 38.09 15.87 -9.58
C LEU A 267 38.47 17.24 -8.99
N PRO A 268 39.76 17.66 -8.97
CA PRO A 268 40.11 19.00 -8.47
C PRO A 268 39.46 20.14 -9.26
N THR A 269 39.28 19.96 -10.57
CA THR A 269 38.62 20.93 -11.44
C THR A 269 37.13 21.00 -11.13
N ALA A 270 36.46 19.84 -10.99
CA ALA A 270 35.05 19.78 -10.58
C ALA A 270 34.83 20.43 -9.20
N TRP A 271 35.73 20.19 -8.25
CA TRP A 271 35.70 20.83 -6.92
C TRP A 271 35.84 22.35 -7.00
N GLN A 272 36.75 22.85 -7.83
CA GLN A 272 36.92 24.28 -8.04
C GLN A 272 35.65 24.91 -8.61
N LEU A 273 34.96 24.23 -9.53
CA LEU A 273 33.67 24.69 -10.08
C LEU A 273 32.58 24.76 -8.99
N LEU A 274 32.41 23.70 -8.20
CA LEU A 274 31.46 23.67 -7.07
C LEU A 274 31.67 24.88 -6.13
N ARG A 275 32.94 25.15 -5.74
CA ARG A 275 33.28 26.26 -4.84
C ARG A 275 33.15 27.63 -5.48
N LYS A 276 33.65 27.80 -6.72
CA LYS A 276 33.65 29.09 -7.43
C LYS A 276 32.22 29.56 -7.66
N HIS A 277 31.35 28.65 -8.06
CA HIS A 277 29.96 28.95 -8.39
C HIS A 277 28.99 28.73 -7.22
N LYS A 278 29.50 28.31 -6.05
CA LYS A 278 28.72 28.07 -4.81
C LYS A 278 27.52 27.13 -5.02
N ILE A 279 27.67 26.16 -5.93
CA ILE A 279 26.67 25.14 -6.23
C ILE A 279 27.00 23.85 -5.48
N ARG A 280 25.96 23.08 -5.11
CA ARG A 280 26.11 21.86 -4.30
C ARG A 280 26.14 20.57 -5.11
N LEU A 281 25.74 20.65 -6.38
CA LEU A 281 25.64 19.51 -7.29
C LEU A 281 26.06 19.92 -8.70
N LEU A 282 26.86 19.07 -9.35
CA LEU A 282 27.28 19.21 -10.74
C LEU A 282 26.67 18.08 -11.58
N PRO A 283 25.90 18.39 -12.62
CA PRO A 283 25.51 17.41 -13.62
C PRO A 283 26.72 16.96 -14.45
N VAL A 284 26.79 15.64 -14.69
CA VAL A 284 27.80 15.03 -15.55
C VAL A 284 27.15 14.69 -16.88
N VAL A 285 27.65 15.28 -17.95
CA VAL A 285 27.07 15.14 -19.29
C VAL A 285 28.11 14.69 -20.31
N ASP A 286 27.63 14.10 -21.40
CA ASP A 286 28.45 13.75 -22.55
C ASP A 286 28.59 14.92 -23.55
N ALA A 287 29.19 14.65 -24.72
CA ALA A 287 29.33 15.65 -25.79
C ALA A 287 27.98 16.08 -26.41
N HIS A 288 26.94 15.25 -26.30
CA HIS A 288 25.59 15.50 -26.81
C HIS A 288 24.64 16.11 -25.77
N ARG A 289 25.14 16.42 -24.56
CA ARG A 289 24.39 16.88 -23.37
C ARG A 289 23.44 15.84 -22.76
N GLU A 290 23.66 14.56 -23.03
CA GLU A 290 22.96 13.49 -22.33
C GLU A 290 23.51 13.36 -20.90
N LEU A 291 22.60 13.20 -19.94
CA LEU A 291 22.97 13.10 -18.53
C LEU A 291 23.53 11.70 -18.21
N GLN A 292 24.80 11.62 -17.82
CA GLN A 292 25.46 10.38 -17.42
C GLN A 292 25.47 10.16 -15.90
N GLY A 293 25.34 11.22 -15.12
CA GLY A 293 25.37 11.17 -13.67
C GLY A 293 25.29 12.54 -13.01
N VAL A 294 25.36 12.55 -11.69
CA VAL A 294 25.53 13.77 -10.89
C VAL A 294 26.65 13.60 -9.88
N LEU A 295 27.30 14.70 -9.55
CA LEU A 295 28.33 14.77 -8.53
C LEU A 295 27.93 15.79 -7.47
N SER A 296 27.67 15.33 -6.24
CA SER A 296 27.35 16.22 -5.12
C SER A 296 28.58 16.55 -4.27
N LEU A 297 28.52 17.66 -3.53
CA LEU A 297 29.51 17.99 -2.49
C LEU A 297 29.65 16.86 -1.45
N THR A 298 28.55 16.19 -1.11
CA THR A 298 28.55 15.10 -0.13
C THR A 298 29.29 13.86 -0.62
N ASP A 299 29.20 13.53 -1.90
CA ASP A 299 29.93 12.40 -2.49
C ASP A 299 31.44 12.69 -2.49
N PHE A 300 31.81 13.95 -2.74
CA PHE A 300 33.18 14.41 -2.67
C PHE A 300 33.78 14.23 -1.27
N VAL A 301 33.03 14.56 -0.22
CA VAL A 301 33.49 14.47 1.18
C VAL A 301 33.54 13.01 1.68
N LYS A 302 32.67 12.13 1.16
CA LYS A 302 32.65 10.71 1.52
C LYS A 302 33.84 9.96 0.91
N GLU A 303 34.11 10.19 -0.38
CA GLU A 303 35.08 9.39 -1.13
C GLU A 303 36.50 9.96 -1.03
N VAL A 304 36.63 11.28 -1.00
CA VAL A 304 37.86 11.94 -0.57
C VAL A 304 37.72 12.09 0.93
N ARG A 305 38.27 11.16 1.73
CA ARG A 305 38.37 11.32 3.20
C ARG A 305 39.13 12.60 3.54
N VAL A 306 38.46 13.75 3.49
CA VAL A 306 39.04 15.05 3.85
C VAL A 306 38.84 15.20 5.35
N PRO A 307 39.90 15.19 6.18
CA PRO A 307 39.76 15.58 7.57
C PRO A 307 39.24 17.02 7.58
N HIS A 308 38.23 17.28 8.41
CA HIS A 308 37.46 18.52 8.53
C HIS A 308 38.26 19.76 9.01
N TYR A 309 39.55 19.89 8.66
CA TYR A 309 40.49 20.86 9.22
C TYR A 309 41.23 21.70 8.16
N TRP A 310 40.63 21.97 7.00
CA TRP A 310 41.33 22.75 5.95
C TRP A 310 41.45 24.25 6.26
N GLY A 311 40.67 24.79 7.21
CA GLY A 311 40.75 26.21 7.59
C GLY A 311 42.00 26.60 8.38
N PHE A 312 42.55 25.67 9.18
CA PHE A 312 43.53 26.02 10.23
C PHE A 312 44.95 25.47 10.02
N LEU A 313 45.15 24.44 9.16
CA LEU A 313 46.46 23.75 9.02
C LEU A 313 47.08 23.88 7.61
N ARG A 314 47.00 25.05 6.98
CA ARG A 314 47.64 25.31 5.67
C ARG A 314 49.18 25.27 5.73
N GLN A 315 49.78 25.29 6.93
CA GLN A 315 51.22 25.50 7.11
C GLN A 315 52.00 24.29 7.64
N LEU A 316 51.35 23.28 8.23
CA LEU A 316 52.05 22.21 8.97
C LEU A 316 52.13 20.85 8.28
N ASN A 317 51.44 20.62 7.15
CA ASN A 317 51.23 19.25 6.66
C ASN A 317 51.82 18.96 5.26
N ARG A 318 52.95 19.59 4.90
CA ARG A 318 53.64 19.37 3.61
C ARG A 318 54.44 18.06 3.55
N LEU A 319 54.78 17.47 4.70
CA LEU A 319 55.69 16.32 4.79
C LEU A 319 54.98 14.96 4.96
N LEU A 320 53.79 14.91 5.55
CA LEU A 320 53.12 13.64 5.87
C LEU A 320 52.04 13.22 4.86
N LEU A 321 51.53 14.14 4.04
CA LEU A 321 50.40 13.88 3.12
C LEU A 321 50.79 13.63 1.65
N GLY A 322 52.09 13.66 1.32
CA GLY A 322 52.56 13.59 -0.08
C GLY A 322 52.18 12.33 -0.85
N ARG A 323 51.94 11.20 -0.17
CA ARG A 323 51.55 9.92 -0.80
C ARG A 323 50.06 9.79 -1.10
N GLN A 324 49.18 10.41 -0.31
CA GLN A 324 47.72 10.33 -0.53
C GLN A 324 47.20 11.44 -1.47
N TYR A 325 47.88 12.59 -1.56
CA TYR A 325 47.54 13.65 -2.52
C TYR A 325 47.77 13.26 -3.99
N GLY A 326 48.69 12.32 -4.27
CA GLY A 326 48.97 11.86 -5.64
C GLY A 326 47.81 11.09 -6.29
N LYS A 327 47.00 10.39 -5.49
CA LYS A 327 45.86 9.58 -5.99
C LYS A 327 44.67 10.47 -6.36
N ALA A 328 44.32 11.44 -5.50
CA ALA A 328 43.26 12.42 -5.76
C ALA A 328 43.53 13.31 -7.00
N ARG A 329 44.79 13.44 -7.43
CA ARG A 329 45.18 14.21 -8.62
C ARG A 329 44.93 13.45 -9.94
N ARG A 330 44.71 12.14 -9.87
CA ARG A 330 44.42 11.26 -11.03
C ARG A 330 42.97 10.77 -11.10
N SER A 331 42.21 10.91 -10.02
CA SER A 331 40.79 10.56 -10.00
C SER A 331 39.95 11.50 -10.86
N LYS A 332 39.02 10.90 -11.59
CA LYS A 332 38.09 11.58 -12.49
C LYS A 332 36.69 11.62 -11.88
N VAL A 333 35.82 12.43 -12.46
CA VAL A 333 34.42 12.53 -12.03
C VAL A 333 33.70 11.19 -12.13
N GLU A 334 33.97 10.39 -13.16
CA GLU A 334 33.36 9.07 -13.36
C GLU A 334 33.60 8.06 -12.24
N ASP A 335 34.67 8.24 -11.46
CA ASP A 335 35.06 7.34 -10.38
C ASP A 335 34.11 7.42 -9.19
N ILE A 336 33.46 8.58 -8.99
CA ILE A 336 32.69 8.89 -7.78
C ILE A 336 31.28 9.44 -8.08
N MET A 337 30.94 9.68 -9.36
CA MET A 337 29.63 10.18 -9.73
C MET A 337 28.52 9.17 -9.46
N VAL A 338 27.35 9.66 -9.07
CA VAL A 338 26.14 8.84 -8.97
C VAL A 338 25.52 8.71 -10.36
N ARG A 339 25.47 7.48 -10.87
CA ARG A 339 24.91 7.18 -12.21
C ARG A 339 23.40 7.02 -12.22
N GLN A 340 22.81 6.54 -11.12
CA GLN A 340 21.36 6.40 -10.99
C GLN A 340 20.75 7.71 -10.50
N VAL A 341 20.52 8.61 -11.44
CA VAL A 341 19.98 9.94 -11.15
C VAL A 341 18.48 9.95 -11.40
N ARG A 342 17.70 10.44 -10.42
CA ARG A 342 16.30 10.77 -10.67
C ARG A 342 16.22 12.06 -11.46
N THR A 343 15.56 12.00 -12.60
CA THR A 343 15.30 13.13 -13.49
C THR A 343 13.81 13.34 -13.67
N VAL A 344 13.45 14.53 -14.12
CA VAL A 344 12.08 14.90 -14.51
C VAL A 344 12.09 15.53 -15.88
N LYS A 345 10.96 15.50 -16.57
CA LYS A 345 10.83 16.15 -17.86
C LYS A 345 10.52 17.62 -17.68
N GLU A 346 10.94 18.42 -18.65
CA GLU A 346 10.61 19.85 -18.68
C GLU A 346 9.09 20.12 -18.77
N SER A 347 8.33 19.16 -19.29
CA SER A 347 6.87 19.17 -19.38
C SER A 347 6.15 18.63 -18.14
N ASP A 348 6.88 18.13 -17.13
CA ASP A 348 6.25 17.61 -15.92
C ASP A 348 5.76 18.77 -15.04
N HIS A 349 4.68 18.54 -14.30
CA HIS A 349 4.16 19.54 -13.36
C HIS A 349 5.04 19.63 -12.12
N ILE A 350 5.25 20.85 -11.62
CA ILE A 350 6.07 21.10 -10.42
C ILE A 350 5.54 20.38 -9.17
N VAL A 351 4.23 20.11 -9.11
CA VAL A 351 3.59 19.38 -7.99
C VAL A 351 4.13 17.96 -7.85
N SER A 352 4.53 17.34 -8.96
CA SER A 352 5.14 16.00 -8.94
C SER A 352 6.52 15.97 -8.25
N LEU A 353 7.17 17.13 -8.11
CA LEU A 353 8.47 17.28 -7.46
C LEU A 353 8.35 17.31 -5.93
N ILE A 354 7.17 17.66 -5.38
CA ILE A 354 7.00 17.90 -3.96
C ILE A 354 7.37 16.65 -3.13
N PRO A 355 6.88 15.43 -3.41
CA PRO A 355 7.27 14.25 -2.62
C PRO A 355 8.76 13.94 -2.71
N GLN A 356 9.38 14.22 -3.86
CA GLN A 356 10.80 13.96 -4.09
C GLN A 356 11.68 14.93 -3.28
N LEU A 357 11.31 16.20 -3.27
CA LEU A 357 12.06 17.27 -2.61
C LEU A 357 11.73 17.40 -1.12
N ALA A 358 10.53 17.00 -0.67
CA ALA A 358 10.11 17.09 0.72
C ALA A 358 10.46 15.83 1.54
N ASP A 359 10.21 14.64 0.99
CA ASP A 359 10.22 13.40 1.77
C ASP A 359 11.31 12.41 1.33
N GLN A 360 11.83 12.51 0.10
CA GLN A 360 12.85 11.59 -0.43
C GLN A 360 14.29 12.12 -0.28
N GLY A 361 14.47 13.27 0.37
CA GLY A 361 15.79 13.83 0.68
C GLY A 361 16.55 14.37 -0.54
N LEU A 362 15.87 14.51 -1.69
CA LEU A 362 16.47 15.13 -2.86
C LEU A 362 16.44 16.65 -2.67
N HIS A 363 17.57 17.31 -2.92
CA HIS A 363 17.67 18.77 -2.84
C HIS A 363 17.74 19.43 -4.23
N HIS A 364 18.09 18.64 -5.24
CA HIS A 364 18.34 19.06 -6.61
C HIS A 364 17.88 17.97 -7.56
N ILE A 365 17.15 18.35 -8.60
CA ILE A 365 16.61 17.44 -9.61
C ILE A 365 16.99 17.95 -11.00
N PRO A 366 17.73 17.17 -11.80
CA PRO A 366 17.98 17.49 -13.20
C PRO A 366 16.72 17.37 -14.06
N VAL A 367 16.54 18.35 -14.94
CA VAL A 367 15.43 18.41 -15.89
C VAL A 367 15.94 18.06 -17.28
N VAL A 368 15.28 17.09 -17.91
CA VAL A 368 15.61 16.61 -19.25
C VAL A 368 14.50 16.91 -20.25
N ASN A 369 14.85 17.05 -21.51
CA ASN A 369 13.87 17.17 -22.60
C ASN A 369 13.37 15.78 -23.07
N ALA A 370 12.55 15.76 -24.14
CA ALA A 370 12.04 14.53 -24.73
C ALA A 370 13.14 13.57 -25.25
N ASP A 371 14.31 14.11 -25.61
CA ASP A 371 15.48 13.37 -26.09
C ASP A 371 16.46 12.98 -24.97
N ASN A 372 16.05 13.04 -23.69
CA ASN A 372 16.90 12.79 -22.52
C ASN A 372 18.15 13.69 -22.38
N ARG A 373 18.15 14.86 -23.04
CA ARG A 373 19.21 15.86 -22.88
C ARG A 373 18.93 16.76 -21.69
N LEU A 374 19.97 17.09 -20.94
CA LEU A 374 19.89 17.99 -19.80
C LEU A 374 19.59 19.42 -20.27
N VAL A 375 18.46 19.97 -19.83
CA VAL A 375 17.98 21.32 -20.19
C VAL A 375 17.80 22.25 -18.99
N GLY A 376 17.73 21.69 -17.78
CA GLY A 376 17.64 22.51 -16.58
C GLY A 376 17.97 21.77 -15.30
N MET A 377 17.94 22.51 -14.20
CA MET A 377 18.06 22.01 -12.84
C MET A 377 17.02 22.72 -11.97
N ILE A 378 16.35 21.97 -11.10
CA ILE A 378 15.41 22.51 -10.11
C ILE A 378 15.93 22.20 -8.71
N THR A 379 15.87 23.18 -7.83
CA THR A 379 16.23 23.06 -6.42
C THR A 379 15.01 23.23 -5.51
N GLN A 380 15.14 22.85 -4.24
CA GLN A 380 14.11 23.13 -3.22
C GLN A 380 13.76 24.62 -3.14
N SER A 381 14.74 25.51 -3.26
CA SER A 381 14.50 26.96 -3.22
C SER A 381 13.65 27.44 -4.40
N ASP A 382 13.87 26.88 -5.59
CA ASP A 382 13.07 27.20 -6.78
C ASP A 382 11.61 26.74 -6.60
N LEU A 383 11.41 25.53 -6.08
CA LEU A 383 10.08 25.01 -5.76
C LEU A 383 9.37 25.86 -4.71
N ILE A 384 10.05 26.26 -3.63
CA ILE A 384 9.47 27.13 -2.59
C ILE A 384 9.08 28.49 -3.19
N GLY A 385 9.95 29.09 -4.01
CA GLY A 385 9.65 30.34 -4.70
C GLY A 385 8.43 30.23 -5.61
N ALA A 386 8.33 29.14 -6.38
CA ALA A 386 7.19 28.87 -7.25
C ALA A 386 5.87 28.72 -6.48
N LEU A 387 5.89 27.97 -5.36
CA LEU A 387 4.72 27.79 -4.49
C LEU A 387 4.29 29.11 -3.84
N TYR A 388 5.24 29.95 -3.43
CA TYR A 388 4.94 31.28 -2.90
C TYR A 388 4.27 32.17 -3.96
N LEU A 389 4.86 32.27 -5.15
CA LEU A 389 4.28 33.07 -6.25
C LEU A 389 2.88 32.60 -6.64
N SER A 390 2.67 31.29 -6.67
CA SER A 390 1.36 30.69 -6.98
C SER A 390 0.29 30.99 -5.92
N SER A 391 0.68 31.16 -4.65
CA SER A 391 -0.26 31.50 -3.58
C SER A 391 -0.59 33.00 -3.51
N VAL A 392 0.32 33.87 -3.95
CA VAL A 392 0.14 35.33 -3.98
C VAL A 392 -0.59 35.81 -5.25
N HIS A 393 -0.40 35.14 -6.38
CA HIS A 393 -1.08 35.44 -7.65
C HIS A 393 -1.87 34.23 -8.16
N PRO A 394 -3.05 33.93 -7.58
CA PRO A 394 -3.89 32.87 -8.10
C PRO A 394 -4.31 33.22 -9.53
N GLN A 395 -3.83 32.44 -10.51
CA GLN A 395 -4.34 32.49 -11.88
C GLN A 395 -5.87 32.27 -11.83
N PRO A 396 -6.68 33.09 -12.53
CA PRO A 396 -8.12 32.91 -12.55
C PRO A 396 -8.45 31.54 -13.16
N ILE A 397 -9.18 30.71 -12.41
CA ILE A 397 -9.67 29.41 -12.88
C ILE A 397 -10.64 29.69 -14.04
N SER A 398 -10.20 29.47 -15.28
CA SER A 398 -11.07 29.53 -16.45
C SER A 398 -11.92 28.26 -16.50
N TYR A 399 -13.19 28.37 -16.12
CA TYR A 399 -14.17 27.33 -16.41
C TYR A 399 -14.49 27.41 -17.91
N ALA A 400 -14.09 26.40 -18.67
CA ALA A 400 -14.51 26.17 -20.05
C ALA A 400 -15.44 24.95 -20.10
#